data_AF-A0A852ZPY3-F1
#
_entry.id   AF-A0A852ZPY3-F1
#
_cell.length_a   1.000
_cell.length_b   1.000
_cell.length_c   1.000
_cell.angle_alpha   90.00
_cell.angle_beta   90.00
_cell.angle_gamma   90.00
#
_symmetry.space_group_name_H-M   'P 1'
#
loop_
_entity.id
_entity.type
_entity.pdbx_description
1 polymer ?
#
loop_
_entity_poly.entity_id
_entity_poly.type
_entity_poly.pdbx_seq_one_letter_code
_entity_poly.pdbx_strand_id
1 'polypeptide(L)'
;MVGGGTGPAEGSKATTVTPGSWHLARMLEALDSTPVNIGLLAKGNTVSEAALLAQLRGGAAGFKIHEDWGATPAVIDACLRVCEDTGAQLAIHTDTLNEAGFVEDTLAAIAGRTIHTYHTEGAGGGHAPDIIEVVAQPNVLPSSTNPTRPHTVNTVDEHLDMLMVCHHLNPAVPEDLAFAESRIRPTTIAAEDVLHDLGAISIISSDSQAMGRIGEVILRTWQTAHVMKRRRGPLAGDGPADNLRARRYVAKYTINPAIAQGLHTEIGSVETGKLADLVLWTPAFFGVKPDLVIKGGTIAWAQMGDANASIPTPQPVLPRGMFGATGRAASTGSLNFVSPLAIEDSLPERLHLHKPFTATASTRGVTKDDMRLNDARPHVEVDPDTFTVRIDGDPVEPEPARELPMAQRYFLF
;
A
#
# COMPACT_ATOMS: atom_id res chain seq x y z
N MET A 1 4.09 6.04 -6.95
CA MET A 1 2.73 5.50 -6.73
C MET A 1 2.66 4.18 -7.47
N VAL A 2 2.24 3.11 -6.79
CA VAL A 2 1.95 1.81 -7.40
C VAL A 2 0.49 1.49 -7.12
N GLY A 3 -0.26 1.12 -8.14
CA GLY A 3 -1.70 0.88 -8.05
C GLY A 3 -2.31 0.76 -9.45
N GLY A 4 -3.63 0.89 -9.56
CA GLY A 4 -4.31 0.84 -10.86
C GLY A 4 -5.62 1.59 -10.82
N GLY A 5 -6.15 1.88 -11.99
CA GLY A 5 -7.41 2.57 -12.18
C GLY A 5 -7.48 3.28 -13.54
N THR A 6 -8.67 3.78 -13.88
CA THR A 6 -8.97 4.50 -15.12
C THR A 6 -9.84 5.74 -14.87
N GLY A 7 -9.71 6.34 -13.69
CA GLY A 7 -10.60 7.40 -13.21
C GLY A 7 -11.75 6.85 -12.34
N PRO A 8 -12.85 7.59 -12.15
CA PRO A 8 -13.92 7.23 -11.20
C PRO A 8 -14.91 6.17 -11.76
N ALA A 9 -14.41 5.18 -12.50
CA ALA A 9 -15.20 4.03 -12.90
C ALA A 9 -15.40 3.07 -11.72
N GLU A 10 -16.53 2.37 -11.64
CA GLU A 10 -16.83 1.44 -10.53
C GLU A 10 -15.69 0.45 -10.27
N GLY A 11 -15.14 -0.15 -11.33
CA GLY A 11 -14.00 -1.06 -11.19
C GLY A 11 -12.76 -0.42 -10.56
N SER A 12 -12.51 0.88 -10.77
CA SER A 12 -11.38 1.62 -10.17
C SER A 12 -11.68 2.18 -8.78
N LYS A 13 -12.96 2.46 -8.49
CA LYS A 13 -13.40 2.84 -7.14
C LYS A 13 -13.32 1.66 -6.16
N ALA A 14 -13.45 0.43 -6.68
CA ALA A 14 -13.32 -0.78 -5.88
C ALA A 14 -11.89 -1.37 -5.93
N THR A 15 -11.27 -1.41 -7.10
CA THR A 15 -10.06 -2.22 -7.31
C THR A 15 -8.91 -1.41 -7.88
N THR A 16 -7.68 -1.68 -7.43
CA THR A 16 -6.44 -1.07 -7.92
C THR A 16 -5.99 -1.67 -9.27
N VAL A 17 -6.88 -1.63 -10.27
CA VAL A 17 -6.72 -2.30 -11.57
C VAL A 17 -6.84 -1.31 -12.72
N THR A 18 -5.82 -1.29 -13.59
CA THR A 18 -5.90 -0.69 -14.94
C THR A 18 -6.06 -1.83 -15.96
N PRO A 19 -7.28 -2.13 -16.44
CA PRO A 19 -7.55 -3.36 -17.17
C PRO A 19 -7.15 -3.27 -18.65
N GLY A 20 -6.27 -4.17 -19.11
CA GLY A 20 -5.93 -4.28 -20.52
C GLY A 20 -4.92 -3.24 -21.04
N SER A 21 -4.26 -3.58 -22.15
CA SER A 21 -3.18 -2.78 -22.75
C SER A 21 -3.62 -1.39 -23.19
N TRP A 22 -4.86 -1.23 -23.66
CA TRP A 22 -5.38 0.07 -24.08
C TRP A 22 -5.46 1.05 -22.92
N HIS A 23 -6.05 0.64 -21.79
CA HIS A 23 -6.15 1.51 -20.61
C HIS A 23 -4.78 1.78 -19.98
N LEU A 24 -3.88 0.78 -19.95
CA LEU A 24 -2.50 0.98 -19.48
C LEU A 24 -1.80 2.08 -20.29
N ALA A 25 -1.87 2.04 -21.62
CA ALA A 25 -1.30 3.07 -22.49
C ALA A 25 -1.90 4.46 -22.20
N ARG A 26 -3.24 4.57 -22.11
CA ARG A 26 -3.91 5.85 -21.81
C ARG A 26 -3.53 6.42 -20.45
N MET A 27 -3.38 5.57 -19.43
CA MET A 27 -2.99 6.02 -18.10
C MET A 27 -1.53 6.46 -18.03
N LEU A 28 -0.62 5.75 -18.73
CA LEU A 28 0.78 6.17 -18.84
C LEU A 28 0.89 7.53 -19.54
N GLU A 29 0.16 7.74 -20.64
CA GLU A 29 0.07 9.04 -21.32
C GLU A 29 -0.47 10.14 -20.40
N ALA A 30 -1.57 9.88 -19.69
CA ALA A 30 -2.18 10.85 -18.78
C ALA A 30 -1.27 11.26 -17.62
N LEU A 31 -0.39 10.35 -17.19
CA LEU A 31 0.52 10.55 -16.06
C LEU A 31 1.92 11.04 -16.47
N ASP A 32 2.18 11.22 -17.77
CA ASP A 32 3.50 11.59 -18.29
C ASP A 32 4.00 12.90 -17.66
N SER A 33 3.13 13.90 -17.52
CA SER A 33 3.44 15.22 -16.97
C SER A 33 3.37 15.32 -15.44
N THR A 34 3.13 14.21 -14.72
CA THR A 34 3.01 14.23 -13.25
C THR A 34 4.36 13.95 -12.58
N PRO A 35 4.81 14.75 -11.57
CA PRO A 35 6.13 14.64 -10.95
C PRO A 35 6.20 13.53 -9.88
N VAL A 36 5.81 12.31 -10.27
CA VAL A 36 5.83 11.11 -9.43
C VAL A 36 6.21 9.91 -10.28
N ASN A 37 6.90 8.94 -9.67
CA ASN A 37 7.13 7.64 -10.31
C ASN A 37 5.83 6.82 -10.32
N ILE A 38 5.56 6.10 -11.38
CA ILE A 38 4.32 5.35 -11.60
C ILE A 38 4.64 3.88 -11.84
N GLY A 39 3.92 2.97 -11.19
CA GLY A 39 3.80 1.56 -11.59
C GLY A 39 2.33 1.17 -11.64
N LEU A 40 1.84 0.73 -12.80
CA LEU A 40 0.43 0.37 -12.96
C LEU A 40 0.22 -1.14 -12.76
N LEU A 41 -0.83 -1.50 -12.03
CA LEU A 41 -1.25 -2.88 -11.81
C LEU A 41 -2.38 -3.24 -12.79
N ALA A 42 -2.19 -4.34 -13.50
CA ALA A 42 -3.17 -4.92 -14.39
C ALA A 42 -4.15 -5.85 -13.66
N LYS A 43 -5.21 -6.28 -14.36
CA LYS A 43 -6.16 -7.25 -13.82
C LYS A 43 -5.53 -8.64 -13.81
N GLY A 44 -5.33 -9.21 -12.62
CA GLY A 44 -4.88 -10.59 -12.44
C GLY A 44 -6.01 -11.63 -12.51
N ASN A 45 -7.27 -11.18 -12.44
CA ASN A 45 -8.45 -12.04 -12.38
C ASN A 45 -8.81 -12.71 -13.72
N THR A 46 -7.99 -13.66 -14.17
CA THR A 46 -8.28 -14.49 -15.34
C THR A 46 -7.42 -15.76 -15.32
N VAL A 47 -7.92 -16.82 -15.95
CA VAL A 47 -7.13 -18.05 -16.22
C VAL A 47 -6.46 -18.04 -17.59
N SER A 48 -6.64 -16.96 -18.37
CA SER A 48 -6.03 -16.81 -19.69
C SER A 48 -4.62 -16.23 -19.58
N GLU A 49 -3.62 -17.10 -19.71
CA GLU A 49 -2.20 -16.73 -19.75
C GLU A 49 -1.93 -15.65 -20.82
N ALA A 50 -2.49 -15.82 -22.01
CA ALA A 50 -2.33 -14.87 -23.11
C ALA A 50 -2.83 -13.46 -22.75
N ALA A 51 -3.94 -13.36 -21.99
CA ALA A 51 -4.47 -12.08 -21.54
C ALA A 51 -3.59 -11.43 -20.46
N LEU A 52 -3.02 -12.23 -19.55
CA LEU A 52 -2.07 -11.75 -18.53
C LEU A 52 -0.80 -11.20 -19.19
N LEU A 53 -0.20 -11.96 -20.11
CA LEU A 53 1.01 -11.56 -20.85
C LEU A 53 0.76 -10.30 -21.70
N ALA A 54 -0.41 -10.18 -22.33
CA ALA A 54 -0.76 -8.98 -23.11
C ALA A 54 -0.82 -7.71 -22.25
N GLN A 55 -1.22 -7.82 -20.98
CA GLN A 55 -1.23 -6.68 -20.05
C GLN A 55 0.18 -6.28 -19.60
N LEU A 56 1.08 -7.26 -19.35
CA LEU A 56 2.49 -6.96 -19.06
C LEU A 56 3.17 -6.24 -20.22
N ARG A 57 3.01 -6.75 -21.46
CA ARG A 57 3.48 -6.06 -22.68
C ARG A 57 2.86 -4.68 -22.86
N GLY A 58 1.63 -4.50 -22.38
CA GLY A 58 0.90 -3.23 -22.38
C GLY A 58 1.42 -2.19 -21.38
N GLY A 59 2.41 -2.51 -20.55
CA GLY A 59 3.02 -1.58 -19.60
C GLY A 59 2.60 -1.76 -18.14
N ALA A 60 2.02 -2.91 -17.79
CA ALA A 60 1.81 -3.22 -16.38
C ALA A 60 3.13 -3.54 -15.67
N ALA A 61 3.28 -3.08 -14.43
CA ALA A 61 4.39 -3.43 -13.54
C ALA A 61 4.15 -4.75 -12.79
N GLY A 62 2.88 -5.12 -12.63
CA GLY A 62 2.43 -6.31 -11.93
C GLY A 62 0.91 -6.45 -12.01
N PHE A 63 0.34 -7.30 -11.17
CA PHE A 63 -1.10 -7.60 -11.17
C PHE A 63 -1.75 -7.31 -9.82
N LYS A 64 -3.05 -7.04 -9.85
CA LYS A 64 -3.96 -7.13 -8.69
C LYS A 64 -4.98 -8.24 -8.95
N ILE A 65 -5.10 -9.17 -8.01
CA ILE A 65 -6.29 -10.02 -7.85
C ILE A 65 -7.19 -9.37 -6.80
N HIS A 66 -8.47 -9.25 -7.13
CA HIS A 66 -9.49 -8.72 -6.23
C HIS A 66 -10.73 -9.62 -6.18
N GLU A 67 -11.38 -9.72 -5.02
CA GLU A 67 -12.59 -10.55 -4.87
C GLU A 67 -13.77 -10.09 -5.74
N ASP A 68 -13.96 -8.78 -5.93
CA ASP A 68 -14.96 -8.19 -6.83
C ASP A 68 -14.86 -8.66 -8.30
N TRP A 69 -13.69 -9.21 -8.69
CA TRP A 69 -13.47 -9.84 -9.99
C TRP A 69 -13.29 -11.36 -9.91
N GLY A 70 -13.47 -11.95 -8.73
CA GLY A 70 -13.28 -13.36 -8.39
C GLY A 70 -11.84 -13.69 -7.97
N ALA A 71 -11.56 -13.75 -6.67
CA ALA A 71 -10.26 -14.11 -6.10
C ALA A 71 -10.13 -15.64 -5.86
N THR A 72 -10.50 -16.43 -6.86
CA THR A 72 -10.61 -17.90 -6.72
C THR A 72 -9.26 -18.61 -6.82
N PRO A 73 -9.12 -19.82 -6.25
CA PRO A 73 -7.89 -20.62 -6.34
C PRO A 73 -7.34 -20.78 -7.77
N ALA A 74 -8.21 -21.01 -8.77
CA ALA A 74 -7.80 -21.18 -10.16
C ALA A 74 -7.19 -19.90 -10.76
N VAL A 75 -7.75 -18.74 -10.39
CA VAL A 75 -7.25 -17.42 -10.82
C VAL A 75 -5.93 -17.10 -10.14
N ILE A 76 -5.82 -17.36 -8.83
CA ILE A 76 -4.60 -17.17 -8.04
C ILE A 76 -3.45 -17.98 -8.65
N ASP A 77 -3.66 -19.26 -8.88
CA ASP A 77 -2.64 -20.14 -9.45
C ASP A 77 -2.24 -19.71 -10.87
N ALA A 78 -3.21 -19.43 -11.75
CA ALA A 78 -2.93 -19.02 -13.12
C ALA A 78 -2.11 -17.72 -13.18
N CYS A 79 -2.48 -16.72 -12.38
CA CYS A 79 -1.75 -15.45 -12.33
C CYS A 79 -0.34 -15.64 -11.74
N LEU A 80 -0.19 -16.43 -10.67
CA LEU A 80 1.11 -16.68 -10.06
C LEU A 80 2.06 -17.44 -10.99
N ARG A 81 1.58 -18.40 -11.81
CA ARG A 81 2.44 -19.03 -12.84
C ARG A 81 3.04 -17.99 -13.79
N VAL A 82 2.23 -17.06 -14.29
CA VAL A 82 2.73 -15.96 -15.15
C VAL A 82 3.70 -15.07 -14.38
N CYS A 83 3.45 -14.78 -13.10
CA CYS A 83 4.41 -14.03 -12.28
C CYS A 83 5.76 -14.75 -12.14
N GLU A 84 5.76 -16.08 -11.93
CA GLU A 84 6.99 -16.88 -11.85
C GLU A 84 7.80 -16.80 -13.15
N ASP A 85 7.13 -16.87 -14.31
CA ASP A 85 7.81 -16.83 -15.61
C ASP A 85 8.32 -15.43 -16.00
N THR A 86 7.70 -14.37 -15.48
CA THR A 86 7.93 -12.99 -15.94
C THR A 86 8.60 -12.07 -14.93
N GLY A 87 8.72 -12.50 -13.67
CA GLY A 87 9.26 -11.68 -12.58
C GLY A 87 8.26 -10.71 -11.94
N ALA A 88 7.06 -10.55 -12.50
CA ALA A 88 6.05 -9.60 -12.04
C ALA A 88 5.59 -9.88 -10.59
N GLN A 89 5.13 -8.83 -9.88
CA GLN A 89 4.49 -8.99 -8.56
C GLN A 89 2.99 -9.23 -8.71
N LEU A 90 2.42 -9.98 -7.77
CA LEU A 90 0.99 -10.09 -7.56
C LEU A 90 0.60 -9.48 -6.21
N ALA A 91 -0.23 -8.44 -6.26
CA ALA A 91 -0.99 -7.96 -5.11
C ALA A 91 -2.33 -8.69 -5.04
N ILE A 92 -2.79 -9.04 -3.83
CA ILE A 92 -4.07 -9.74 -3.64
C ILE A 92 -4.92 -9.09 -2.56
N HIS A 93 -6.21 -9.02 -2.88
CA HIS A 93 -7.33 -8.87 -1.96
C HIS A 93 -8.11 -10.18 -2.07
N THR A 94 -8.17 -10.94 -0.98
CA THR A 94 -8.66 -12.33 -0.97
C THR A 94 -10.18 -12.41 -0.84
N ASP A 95 -10.73 -13.62 -0.94
CA ASP A 95 -12.17 -13.87 -0.94
C ASP A 95 -12.76 -13.69 0.47
N THR A 96 -13.33 -12.51 0.76
CA THR A 96 -13.92 -12.21 2.07
C THR A 96 -15.05 -13.17 2.40
N LEU A 97 -15.80 -13.59 1.38
CA LEU A 97 -17.00 -14.42 1.51
C LEU A 97 -16.67 -15.88 1.80
N ASN A 98 -15.40 -16.27 1.66
CA ASN A 98 -14.99 -17.67 1.67
C ASN A 98 -15.78 -18.50 0.64
N GLU A 99 -16.17 -17.89 -0.50
CA GLU A 99 -17.01 -18.51 -1.52
C GLU A 99 -16.32 -19.73 -2.15
N ALA A 100 -15.03 -19.58 -2.47
CA ALA A 100 -14.24 -20.61 -3.15
C ALA A 100 -13.34 -21.41 -2.20
N GLY A 101 -13.41 -21.16 -0.89
CA GLY A 101 -12.58 -21.77 0.15
C GLY A 101 -12.21 -20.76 1.25
N PHE A 102 -11.61 -21.26 2.33
CA PHE A 102 -11.11 -20.44 3.44
C PHE A 102 -9.67 -19.97 3.18
N VAL A 103 -9.06 -19.27 4.15
CA VAL A 103 -7.71 -18.71 4.01
C VAL A 103 -6.67 -19.78 3.68
N GLU A 104 -6.80 -20.98 4.22
CA GLU A 104 -5.95 -22.14 3.95
C GLU A 104 -6.03 -22.62 2.49
N ASP A 105 -7.21 -22.53 1.85
CA ASP A 105 -7.39 -22.89 0.44
C ASP A 105 -6.71 -21.86 -0.47
N THR A 106 -6.83 -20.58 -0.13
CA THR A 106 -6.08 -19.51 -0.81
C THR A 106 -4.57 -19.69 -0.63
N LEU A 107 -4.09 -20.03 0.56
CA LEU A 107 -2.68 -20.34 0.81
C LEU A 107 -2.20 -21.57 0.04
N ALA A 108 -3.03 -22.61 -0.05
CA ALA A 108 -2.75 -23.78 -0.88
C ALA A 108 -2.65 -23.41 -2.37
N ALA A 109 -3.53 -22.53 -2.86
CA ALA A 109 -3.48 -22.02 -4.23
C ALA A 109 -2.23 -21.15 -4.49
N ILE A 110 -1.78 -20.38 -3.49
CA ILE A 110 -0.52 -19.63 -3.57
C ILE A 110 0.68 -20.59 -3.70
N ALA A 111 0.62 -21.76 -3.06
CA ALA A 111 1.61 -22.84 -3.18
C ALA A 111 3.05 -22.36 -2.87
N GLY A 112 3.20 -21.53 -1.84
CA GLY A 112 4.50 -21.00 -1.40
C GLY A 112 5.16 -19.97 -2.33
N ARG A 113 4.49 -19.52 -3.40
CA ARG A 113 4.99 -18.48 -4.31
C ARG A 113 4.89 -17.10 -3.68
N THR A 114 5.80 -16.19 -4.06
CA THR A 114 5.83 -14.82 -3.51
C THR A 114 4.54 -14.07 -3.83
N ILE A 115 3.91 -13.49 -2.81
CA ILE A 115 2.67 -12.69 -2.98
C ILE A 115 2.64 -11.50 -2.03
N HIS A 116 2.07 -10.39 -2.48
CA HIS A 116 1.83 -9.22 -1.66
C HIS A 116 0.36 -9.16 -1.22
N THR A 117 0.08 -9.44 0.05
CA THR A 117 -1.27 -9.32 0.61
C THR A 117 -1.56 -7.85 0.97
N TYR A 118 -2.58 -7.28 0.32
CA TYR A 118 -3.07 -5.95 0.68
C TYR A 118 -3.91 -6.03 1.96
N HIS A 119 -3.98 -4.90 2.69
CA HIS A 119 -4.80 -4.70 3.90
C HIS A 119 -4.98 -5.98 4.73
N THR A 120 -3.84 -6.55 5.14
CA THR A 120 -3.73 -7.93 5.65
C THR A 120 -4.53 -8.16 6.93
N GLU A 121 -4.87 -7.11 7.68
CA GLU A 121 -5.78 -7.21 8.83
C GLU A 121 -7.22 -7.57 8.45
N GLY A 122 -7.67 -7.20 7.25
CA GLY A 122 -8.92 -7.66 6.66
C GLY A 122 -10.08 -6.67 6.67
N ALA A 123 -10.05 -5.54 7.37
CA ALA A 123 -11.11 -4.53 7.27
C ALA A 123 -11.23 -3.98 5.84
N GLY A 124 -10.08 -3.75 5.18
CA GLY A 124 -10.01 -3.40 3.76
C GLY A 124 -10.43 -4.53 2.82
N GLY A 125 -10.52 -5.77 3.31
CA GLY A 125 -11.06 -6.95 2.64
C GLY A 125 -10.12 -8.15 2.64
N GLY A 126 -10.72 -9.34 2.55
CA GLY A 126 -10.06 -10.63 2.64
C GLY A 126 -10.81 -11.59 3.58
N HIS A 127 -10.49 -12.89 3.49
CA HIS A 127 -11.09 -13.99 4.26
C HIS A 127 -11.50 -13.57 5.67
N ALA A 128 -12.81 -13.59 5.94
CA ALA A 128 -13.34 -13.26 7.24
C ALA A 128 -13.42 -14.53 8.13
N PRO A 129 -12.91 -14.49 9.38
CA PRO A 129 -12.29 -13.36 10.07
C PRO A 129 -10.75 -13.36 10.07
N ASP A 130 -10.11 -14.32 9.41
CA ASP A 130 -8.76 -14.83 9.73
C ASP A 130 -7.68 -14.52 8.68
N ILE A 131 -7.96 -13.67 7.69
CA ILE A 131 -6.94 -13.26 6.70
C ILE A 131 -5.63 -12.73 7.33
N ILE A 132 -5.68 -12.20 8.55
CA ILE A 132 -4.51 -11.70 9.27
C ILE A 132 -3.48 -12.79 9.59
N GLU A 133 -3.86 -14.07 9.61
CA GLU A 133 -2.96 -15.19 9.89
C GLU A 133 -1.85 -15.35 8.85
N VAL A 134 -2.05 -14.82 7.63
CA VAL A 134 -1.06 -14.90 6.54
C VAL A 134 0.27 -14.20 6.86
N VAL A 135 0.33 -13.36 7.90
CA VAL A 135 1.58 -12.71 8.36
C VAL A 135 2.64 -13.71 8.81
N ALA A 136 2.25 -14.93 9.19
CA ALA A 136 3.14 -16.02 9.58
C ALA A 136 3.85 -16.67 8.38
N GLN A 137 3.35 -16.47 7.16
CA GLN A 137 3.83 -17.15 5.97
C GLN A 137 5.13 -16.54 5.43
N PRO A 138 6.14 -17.35 5.07
CA PRO A 138 7.45 -16.85 4.63
C PRO A 138 7.41 -16.20 3.24
N ASN A 139 6.49 -16.61 2.38
CA ASN A 139 6.34 -16.12 1.01
C ASN A 139 5.36 -14.95 0.88
N VAL A 140 4.76 -14.51 2.00
CA VAL A 140 3.81 -13.39 2.02
C VAL A 140 4.53 -12.10 2.40
N LEU A 141 4.27 -11.05 1.63
CA LEU A 141 4.74 -9.68 1.87
C LEU A 141 3.55 -8.84 2.36
N PRO A 142 3.26 -8.80 3.67
CA PRO A 142 2.03 -8.22 4.17
C PRO A 142 2.08 -6.69 4.25
N SER A 143 1.00 -6.06 3.80
CA SER A 143 0.77 -4.63 3.96
C SER A 143 -0.54 -4.32 4.67
N SER A 144 -0.58 -3.14 5.30
CA SER A 144 -1.80 -2.51 5.79
C SER A 144 -2.20 -1.34 4.90
N THR A 145 -3.48 -1.01 4.93
CA THR A 145 -4.00 0.28 4.47
C THR A 145 -4.19 1.19 5.67
N ASN A 146 -4.36 2.49 5.46
CA ASN A 146 -4.17 3.46 6.53
C ASN A 146 -5.37 3.88 7.40
N PRO A 147 -6.65 3.61 7.05
CA PRO A 147 -7.74 4.06 7.93
C PRO A 147 -7.81 3.34 9.28
N THR A 148 -7.41 2.07 9.35
CA THR A 148 -7.35 1.33 10.61
C THR A 148 -6.20 1.79 11.52
N ARG A 149 -5.30 2.68 11.04
CA ARG A 149 -3.99 2.91 11.64
C ARG A 149 -3.90 4.23 12.42
N PRO A 150 -3.52 4.22 13.70
CA PRO A 150 -3.66 3.10 14.64
C PRO A 150 -5.13 2.89 15.03
N HIS A 151 -5.38 1.86 15.85
CA HIS A 151 -6.69 1.66 16.46
C HIS A 151 -7.04 2.84 17.40
N THR A 152 -8.10 3.58 17.07
CA THR A 152 -8.66 4.69 17.86
C THR A 152 -10.11 4.44 18.25
N VAL A 153 -10.63 5.26 19.16
CA VAL A 153 -12.02 5.14 19.65
C VAL A 153 -13.09 5.33 18.58
N ASN A 154 -12.76 5.95 17.44
CA ASN A 154 -13.71 6.17 16.34
C ASN A 154 -13.51 5.18 15.17
N THR A 155 -12.48 4.32 15.25
CA THR A 155 -12.06 3.51 14.09
C THR A 155 -13.18 2.55 13.66
N VAL A 156 -13.81 1.85 14.60
CA VAL A 156 -14.84 0.83 14.31
C VAL A 156 -16.07 1.47 13.66
N ASP A 157 -16.64 2.50 14.30
CA ASP A 157 -17.84 3.20 13.81
C ASP A 157 -17.61 3.80 12.42
N GLU A 158 -16.46 4.45 12.20
CA GLU A 158 -16.10 5.00 10.90
C GLU A 158 -16.03 3.93 9.80
N HIS A 159 -15.46 2.76 10.11
CA HIS A 159 -15.25 1.70 9.12
C HIS A 159 -16.53 0.95 8.77
N LEU A 160 -17.44 0.79 9.73
CA LEU A 160 -18.73 0.17 9.46
C LEU A 160 -19.49 1.00 8.42
N ASP A 161 -19.64 2.31 8.64
CA ASP A 161 -20.29 3.21 7.69
C ASP A 161 -19.56 3.27 6.34
N MET A 162 -18.22 3.34 6.37
CA MET A 162 -17.40 3.37 5.16
C MET A 162 -17.57 2.11 4.30
N LEU A 163 -17.54 0.94 4.93
CA LEU A 163 -17.71 -0.35 4.26
C LEU A 163 -19.11 -0.45 3.63
N MET A 164 -20.14 -0.02 4.36
CA MET A 164 -21.51 -0.01 3.86
C MET A 164 -21.66 0.88 2.62
N VAL A 165 -21.02 2.05 2.60
CA VAL A 165 -21.02 2.93 1.42
C VAL A 165 -20.21 2.34 0.26
N CYS A 166 -18.99 1.84 0.53
CA CYS A 166 -18.10 1.32 -0.51
C CYS A 166 -18.69 0.09 -1.23
N HIS A 167 -19.39 -0.77 -0.49
CA HIS A 167 -19.98 -2.00 -1.03
C HIS A 167 -21.48 -1.87 -1.36
N HIS A 168 -22.05 -0.67 -1.30
CA HIS A 168 -23.47 -0.40 -1.58
C HIS A 168 -24.44 -1.27 -0.76
N LEU A 169 -24.09 -1.53 0.49
CA LEU A 169 -24.87 -2.35 1.41
C LEU A 169 -26.04 -1.56 2.01
N ASN A 170 -27.08 -2.27 2.43
CA ASN A 170 -28.26 -1.69 3.05
C ASN A 170 -28.35 -2.10 4.53
N PRO A 171 -28.31 -1.16 5.50
CA PRO A 171 -28.41 -1.48 6.92
C PRO A 171 -29.75 -2.11 7.32
N ALA A 172 -30.78 -1.99 6.48
CA ALA A 172 -32.06 -2.63 6.69
C ALA A 172 -32.08 -4.12 6.27
N VAL A 173 -31.03 -4.61 5.61
CA VAL A 173 -30.88 -6.02 5.21
C VAL A 173 -29.97 -6.71 6.23
N PRO A 174 -30.49 -7.70 7.00
CA PRO A 174 -29.70 -8.37 8.05
C PRO A 174 -28.41 -9.03 7.55
N GLU A 175 -28.43 -9.59 6.35
CA GLU A 175 -27.28 -10.25 5.72
C GLU A 175 -26.17 -9.26 5.38
N ASP A 176 -26.53 -8.05 4.91
CA ASP A 176 -25.60 -6.97 4.63
C ASP A 176 -24.92 -6.45 5.91
N LEU A 177 -25.69 -6.33 6.99
CA LEU A 177 -25.16 -5.94 8.30
C LEU A 177 -24.24 -7.03 8.85
N ALA A 178 -24.64 -8.30 8.78
CA ALA A 178 -23.83 -9.42 9.22
C ALA A 178 -22.50 -9.51 8.44
N PHE A 179 -22.53 -9.26 7.13
CA PHE A 179 -21.30 -9.16 6.32
C PHE A 179 -20.40 -8.02 6.80
N ALA A 180 -20.95 -6.82 7.03
CA ALA A 180 -20.19 -5.67 7.51
C ALA A 180 -19.56 -5.93 8.90
N GLU A 181 -20.33 -6.50 9.83
CA GLU A 181 -19.87 -6.86 11.18
C GLU A 181 -18.82 -7.99 11.17
N SER A 182 -18.91 -8.92 10.22
CA SER A 182 -17.89 -9.96 10.05
C SER A 182 -16.54 -9.39 9.60
N ARG A 183 -16.54 -8.25 8.90
CA ARG A 183 -15.36 -7.63 8.31
C ARG A 183 -14.71 -6.55 9.19
N ILE A 184 -15.49 -5.75 9.90
CA ILE A 184 -14.99 -4.68 10.77
C ILE A 184 -14.87 -5.20 12.21
N ARG A 185 -13.67 -5.67 12.58
CA ARG A 185 -13.43 -6.36 13.86
C ARG A 185 -12.45 -5.58 14.74
N PRO A 186 -12.86 -5.12 15.95
CA PRO A 186 -11.97 -4.37 16.83
C PRO A 186 -10.71 -5.13 17.26
N THR A 187 -10.80 -6.46 17.35
CA THR A 187 -9.73 -7.37 17.78
C THR A 187 -8.63 -7.50 16.73
N THR A 188 -8.96 -7.70 15.45
CA THR A 188 -7.95 -7.77 14.38
C THR A 188 -7.33 -6.39 14.13
N ILE A 189 -8.12 -5.30 14.20
CA ILE A 189 -7.59 -3.92 14.12
C ILE A 189 -6.60 -3.63 15.26
N ALA A 190 -6.86 -4.12 16.47
CA ALA A 190 -5.94 -4.01 17.60
C ALA A 190 -4.68 -4.87 17.41
N ALA A 191 -4.82 -6.10 16.92
CA ALA A 191 -3.69 -6.99 16.62
C ALA A 191 -2.79 -6.41 15.53
N GLU A 192 -3.35 -5.74 14.52
CA GLU A 192 -2.60 -5.07 13.45
C GLU A 192 -1.62 -4.02 13.99
N ASP A 193 -1.99 -3.26 15.03
CA ASP A 193 -1.08 -2.32 15.70
C ASP A 193 0.17 -3.05 16.26
N VAL A 194 -0.06 -4.17 16.97
CA VAL A 194 0.98 -4.97 17.60
C VAL A 194 1.87 -5.64 16.54
N LEU A 195 1.27 -6.21 15.49
CA LEU A 195 1.98 -6.85 14.38
C LEU A 195 2.86 -5.84 13.62
N HIS A 196 2.44 -4.58 13.48
CA HIS A 196 3.31 -3.53 12.95
C HIS A 196 4.53 -3.29 13.84
N ASP A 197 4.34 -3.21 15.17
CA ASP A 197 5.43 -2.93 16.10
C ASP A 197 6.39 -4.11 16.27
N LEU A 198 5.89 -5.34 16.14
CA LEU A 198 6.72 -6.56 16.06
C LEU A 198 7.53 -6.63 14.75
N GLY A 199 7.06 -5.97 13.70
CA GLY A 199 7.63 -6.10 12.35
C GLY A 199 7.04 -7.29 11.58
N ALA A 200 5.87 -7.79 11.96
CA ALA A 200 5.16 -8.86 11.27
C ALA A 200 4.34 -8.34 10.08
N ILE A 201 3.92 -7.07 10.08
CA ILE A 201 3.42 -6.39 8.89
C ILE A 201 4.51 -5.45 8.36
N SER A 202 4.81 -5.56 7.07
CA SER A 202 6.04 -5.01 6.49
C SER A 202 5.85 -3.69 5.77
N ILE A 203 4.62 -3.37 5.37
CA ILE A 203 4.30 -2.20 4.54
C ILE A 203 3.06 -1.47 5.08
N ILE A 204 3.05 -0.14 4.95
CA ILE A 204 1.85 0.70 5.13
C ILE A 204 1.57 1.41 3.81
N SER A 205 0.34 1.32 3.35
CA SER A 205 -0.18 1.89 2.10
C SER A 205 -1.42 2.74 2.36
N SER A 206 -1.97 3.39 1.33
CA SER A 206 -3.16 4.24 1.46
C SER A 206 -4.46 3.46 1.34
N ASP A 207 -4.68 2.87 0.15
CA ASP A 207 -5.98 2.54 -0.47
C ASP A 207 -6.78 3.77 -0.95
N SER A 208 -6.10 4.65 -1.68
CA SER A 208 -6.59 6.00 -1.97
C SER A 208 -8.00 6.03 -2.55
N GLN A 209 -8.95 6.59 -1.78
CA GLN A 209 -10.37 6.73 -2.10
C GLN A 209 -11.16 5.41 -2.26
N ALA A 210 -10.57 4.29 -1.86
CA ALA A 210 -11.17 2.96 -1.87
C ALA A 210 -10.95 2.31 -0.49
N MET A 211 -11.53 2.90 0.56
CA MET A 211 -11.20 2.59 1.97
C MET A 211 -9.80 3.04 2.41
N GLY A 212 -9.38 4.24 1.99
CA GLY A 212 -8.04 4.74 2.28
C GLY A 212 -7.76 6.19 1.93
N ARG A 213 -6.73 6.76 2.57
CA ARG A 213 -6.42 8.20 2.50
C ARG A 213 -5.03 8.46 1.93
N ILE A 214 -4.96 8.97 0.69
CA ILE A 214 -3.66 9.13 -0.01
C ILE A 214 -2.64 10.00 0.72
N GLY A 215 -3.10 11.06 1.41
CA GLY A 215 -2.26 12.02 2.11
C GLY A 215 -1.76 11.56 3.48
N GLU A 216 -2.16 10.37 3.95
CA GLU A 216 -1.98 10.00 5.37
C GLU A 216 -1.09 8.79 5.60
N VAL A 217 -0.49 8.19 4.56
CA VAL A 217 0.40 7.01 4.72
C VAL A 217 1.53 7.28 5.72
N ILE A 218 2.23 8.40 5.56
CA ILE A 218 3.35 8.78 6.43
C ILE A 218 2.85 9.11 7.85
N LEU A 219 1.82 9.95 7.98
CA LEU A 219 1.34 10.37 9.31
C LEU A 219 0.81 9.19 10.12
N ARG A 220 0.06 8.27 9.49
CA ARG A 220 -0.55 7.11 10.14
C ARG A 220 0.50 6.08 10.57
N THR A 221 1.59 5.97 9.80
CA THR A 221 2.78 5.20 10.20
C THR A 221 3.35 5.71 11.52
N TRP A 222 3.57 7.02 11.64
CA TRP A 222 4.17 7.61 12.83
C TRP A 222 3.23 7.69 14.03
N GLN A 223 1.93 7.87 13.80
CA GLN A 223 0.90 7.73 14.84
C GLN A 223 0.88 6.31 15.41
N THR A 224 0.99 5.29 14.56
CA THR A 224 1.06 3.89 15.00
C THR A 224 2.32 3.63 15.82
N ALA A 225 3.49 4.08 15.36
CA ALA A 225 4.73 3.98 16.13
C ALA A 225 4.63 4.67 17.50
N HIS A 226 4.00 5.85 17.55
CA HIS A 226 3.78 6.59 18.79
C HIS A 226 2.89 5.83 19.78
N VAL A 227 1.74 5.35 19.32
CA VAL A 227 0.80 4.59 20.15
C VAL A 227 1.46 3.31 20.67
N MET A 228 2.19 2.60 19.82
CA MET A 228 2.91 1.39 20.22
C MET A 228 4.04 1.65 21.21
N LYS A 229 4.77 2.76 21.07
CA LYS A 229 5.72 3.18 22.12
C LYS A 229 5.04 3.39 23.46
N ARG A 230 3.88 4.04 23.49
CA ARG A 230 3.15 4.30 24.74
C ARG A 230 2.60 3.04 25.38
N ARG A 231 2.08 2.10 24.56
CA ARG A 231 1.50 0.84 25.05
C ARG A 231 2.58 -0.19 25.45
N ARG A 232 3.63 -0.34 24.63
CA ARG A 232 4.61 -1.44 24.76
C ARG A 232 5.99 -1.01 25.25
N GLY A 233 6.22 0.28 25.45
CA GLY A 233 7.54 0.81 25.83
C GLY A 233 8.55 0.82 24.68
N PRO A 234 9.84 1.04 24.96
CA PRO A 234 10.90 0.98 23.95
C PRO A 234 11.06 -0.44 23.38
N LEU A 235 11.47 -0.56 22.11
CA LEU A 235 11.80 -1.86 21.54
C LEU A 235 13.08 -2.42 22.17
N ALA A 236 13.24 -3.74 22.14
CA ALA A 236 14.51 -4.36 22.51
C ALA A 236 15.65 -3.81 21.61
N GLY A 237 16.69 -3.25 22.23
CA GLY A 237 17.80 -2.60 21.54
C GLY A 237 17.66 -1.09 21.35
N ASP A 238 16.49 -0.50 21.62
CA ASP A 238 16.38 0.95 21.80
C ASP A 238 16.94 1.37 23.18
N GLY A 239 17.60 2.53 23.21
CA GLY A 239 18.18 3.12 24.42
C GLY A 239 17.43 4.38 24.84
N PRO A 240 18.10 5.52 25.06
CA PRO A 240 17.41 6.79 25.34
C PRO A 240 16.64 7.36 24.13
N ALA A 241 16.85 6.81 22.93
CA ALA A 241 16.19 7.20 21.68
C ALA A 241 15.50 5.99 21.04
N ASP A 242 14.49 6.25 20.21
CA ASP A 242 13.65 5.23 19.56
C ASP A 242 14.14 4.88 18.13
N ASN A 243 15.46 4.86 17.91
CA ASN A 243 16.04 4.76 16.56
C ASN A 243 15.71 3.44 15.86
N LEU A 244 15.63 2.33 16.58
CA LEU A 244 15.24 1.04 16.01
C LEU A 244 13.77 1.07 15.59
N ARG A 245 12.87 1.54 16.45
CA ARG A 245 11.46 1.71 16.08
C ARG A 245 11.31 2.67 14.91
N ALA A 246 12.00 3.81 14.91
CA ALA A 246 11.94 4.77 13.82
C ALA A 246 12.41 4.16 12.48
N ARG A 247 13.52 3.40 12.47
CA ARG A 247 14.01 2.71 11.28
C ARG A 247 13.03 1.61 10.82
N ARG A 248 12.45 0.84 11.75
CA ARG A 248 11.42 -0.18 11.44
C ARG A 248 10.22 0.45 10.75
N TYR A 249 9.72 1.58 11.25
CA TYR A 249 8.51 2.21 10.73
C TYR A 249 8.75 3.00 9.44
N VAL A 250 9.88 3.71 9.29
CA VAL A 250 10.18 4.41 8.02
C VAL A 250 10.33 3.42 6.86
N ALA A 251 10.86 2.22 7.11
CA ALA A 251 10.98 1.17 6.09
C ALA A 251 9.61 0.76 5.49
N LYS A 252 8.53 0.84 6.27
CA LYS A 252 7.17 0.41 5.87
C LYS A 252 6.57 1.22 4.72
N TYR A 253 7.00 2.47 4.52
CA TYR A 253 6.53 3.32 3.42
C TYR A 253 7.66 3.78 2.47
N THR A 254 8.87 3.25 2.64
CA THR A 254 10.03 3.59 1.80
C THR A 254 10.60 2.36 1.11
N ILE A 255 11.49 1.62 1.78
CA ILE A 255 12.25 0.55 1.13
C ILE A 255 11.45 -0.74 0.97
N ASN A 256 10.59 -1.11 1.91
CA ASN A 256 9.82 -2.36 1.82
C ASN A 256 8.81 -2.35 0.66
N PRO A 257 8.03 -1.27 0.43
CA PRO A 257 7.21 -1.18 -0.78
C PRO A 257 8.03 -1.27 -2.06
N ALA A 258 9.23 -0.67 -2.09
CA ALA A 258 10.11 -0.72 -3.24
C ALA A 258 10.68 -2.13 -3.48
N ILE A 259 11.04 -2.88 -2.44
CA ILE A 259 11.47 -4.27 -2.56
C ILE A 259 10.32 -5.14 -3.06
N ALA A 260 9.16 -5.04 -2.40
CA ALA A 260 7.98 -5.84 -2.75
C ALA A 260 7.50 -5.63 -4.18
N GLN A 261 7.77 -4.46 -4.79
CA GLN A 261 7.35 -4.13 -6.16
C GLN A 261 8.51 -4.16 -7.18
N GLY A 262 9.71 -4.59 -6.79
CA GLY A 262 10.86 -4.66 -7.71
C GLY A 262 11.41 -3.29 -8.13
N LEU A 263 11.23 -2.26 -7.31
CA LEU A 263 11.62 -0.86 -7.59
C LEU A 263 12.86 -0.40 -6.80
N HIS A 264 13.36 -1.25 -5.91
CA HIS A 264 14.35 -0.91 -4.89
C HIS A 264 15.73 -0.53 -5.44
N THR A 265 16.03 -0.86 -6.70
CA THR A 265 17.26 -0.43 -7.38
C THR A 265 17.26 1.06 -7.68
N GLU A 266 16.09 1.65 -7.93
CA GLU A 266 15.94 3.05 -8.32
C GLU A 266 15.52 3.94 -7.16
N ILE A 267 14.66 3.45 -6.26
CA ILE A 267 14.00 4.26 -5.22
C ILE A 267 13.88 3.54 -3.88
N GLY A 268 13.31 4.21 -2.89
CA GLY A 268 12.92 3.63 -1.60
C GLY A 268 13.88 3.88 -0.45
N SER A 269 15.02 4.53 -0.67
CA SER A 269 15.97 4.89 0.39
C SER A 269 16.96 5.96 -0.06
N VAL A 270 17.62 6.61 0.92
CA VAL A 270 18.68 7.58 0.68
C VAL A 270 20.02 6.83 0.57
N GLU A 271 20.30 6.30 -0.61
CA GLU A 271 21.51 5.55 -0.93
C GLU A 271 22.13 6.06 -2.24
N THR A 272 23.46 6.05 -2.33
CA THR A 272 24.16 6.46 -3.56
C THR A 272 23.73 5.58 -4.74
N GLY A 273 23.50 6.21 -5.90
CA GLY A 273 23.07 5.53 -7.12
C GLY A 273 21.56 5.50 -7.33
N LYS A 274 20.75 5.74 -6.27
CA LYS A 274 19.29 5.86 -6.39
C LYS A 274 18.86 7.25 -6.86
N LEU A 275 17.64 7.33 -7.40
CA LEU A 275 17.03 8.58 -7.81
C LEU A 275 16.88 9.51 -6.60
N ALA A 276 17.21 10.79 -6.79
CA ALA A 276 17.16 11.81 -5.73
C ALA A 276 15.72 12.28 -5.45
N ASP A 277 14.90 11.35 -4.96
CA ASP A 277 13.55 11.56 -4.46
C ASP A 277 13.61 11.73 -2.94
N LEU A 278 13.64 12.99 -2.50
CA LEU A 278 13.92 13.36 -1.12
C LEU A 278 12.80 14.25 -0.58
N VAL A 279 12.53 14.14 0.72
CA VAL A 279 11.56 15.00 1.41
C VAL A 279 12.25 15.66 2.59
N LEU A 280 12.17 16.98 2.66
CA LEU A 280 12.73 17.76 3.74
C LEU A 280 11.63 18.13 4.74
N TRP A 281 11.98 18.03 6.01
CA TRP A 281 11.06 18.26 7.12
C TRP A 281 11.73 19.16 8.15
N THR A 282 11.02 20.20 8.57
CA THR A 282 11.28 20.82 9.87
C THR A 282 10.82 19.85 10.95
N PRO A 283 11.63 19.54 11.99
CA PRO A 283 11.29 18.52 13.00
C PRO A 283 9.90 18.66 13.63
N ALA A 284 9.45 19.90 13.86
CA ALA A 284 8.13 20.18 14.42
C ALA A 284 6.95 19.73 13.54
N PHE A 285 7.17 19.52 12.23
CA PHE A 285 6.17 19.11 11.24
C PHE A 285 6.47 17.74 10.62
N PHE A 286 7.48 17.02 11.13
CA PHE A 286 7.88 15.71 10.63
C PHE A 286 6.68 14.76 10.54
N GLY A 287 6.52 14.13 9.38
CA GLY A 287 5.44 13.18 9.11
C GLY A 287 4.06 13.81 8.82
N VAL A 288 3.92 15.14 8.94
CA VAL A 288 2.63 15.84 8.77
C VAL A 288 2.61 16.73 7.53
N LYS A 289 3.46 17.77 7.50
CA LYS A 289 3.55 18.74 6.40
C LYS A 289 5.03 18.96 6.07
N PRO A 290 5.56 18.44 4.95
CA PRO A 290 6.95 18.63 4.60
C PRO A 290 7.21 20.08 4.18
N ASP A 291 8.46 20.52 4.32
CA ASP A 291 8.90 21.84 3.85
C ASP A 291 8.96 21.84 2.31
N LEU A 292 9.56 20.79 1.74
CA LEU A 292 9.62 20.57 0.30
C LEU A 292 9.83 19.11 -0.07
N VAL A 293 9.46 18.78 -1.32
CA VAL A 293 9.61 17.47 -1.96
C VAL A 293 10.48 17.66 -3.20
N ILE A 294 11.59 16.95 -3.23
CA ILE A 294 12.53 16.87 -4.35
C ILE A 294 12.20 15.62 -5.15
N LYS A 295 12.08 15.77 -6.47
CA LYS A 295 11.86 14.68 -7.42
C LYS A 295 12.98 14.70 -8.45
N GLY A 296 13.73 13.60 -8.56
CA GLY A 296 14.85 13.51 -9.51
C GLY A 296 15.86 14.66 -9.37
N GLY A 297 16.11 15.13 -8.14
CA GLY A 297 17.05 16.22 -7.86
C GLY A 297 16.50 17.65 -8.02
N THR A 298 15.24 17.83 -8.43
CA THR A 298 14.60 19.15 -8.55
C THR A 298 13.42 19.29 -7.59
N ILE A 299 13.22 20.46 -6.98
CA ILE A 299 12.05 20.70 -6.10
C ILE A 299 10.78 20.63 -6.95
N ALA A 300 9.91 19.67 -6.65
CA ALA A 300 8.61 19.48 -7.31
C ALA A 300 7.46 20.14 -6.54
N TRP A 301 7.52 20.14 -5.21
CA TRP A 301 6.51 20.77 -4.35
C TRP A 301 7.19 21.42 -3.13
N ALA A 302 6.67 22.54 -2.66
CA ALA A 302 7.17 23.21 -1.44
C ALA A 302 6.08 24.02 -0.73
N GLN A 303 6.25 24.23 0.57
CA GLN A 303 5.52 25.24 1.34
C GLN A 303 6.00 26.63 0.91
N MET A 304 5.11 27.41 0.32
CA MET A 304 5.47 28.70 -0.31
C MET A 304 4.43 29.76 0.00
N GLY A 305 4.92 30.94 0.42
CA GLY A 305 4.14 32.12 0.76
C GLY A 305 3.48 32.82 -0.44
N ASP A 306 3.12 34.08 -0.24
CA ASP A 306 2.60 34.94 -1.30
C ASP A 306 3.67 35.21 -2.37
N ALA A 307 3.32 34.95 -3.63
CA ALA A 307 4.21 35.13 -4.78
C ALA A 307 4.49 36.61 -5.11
N ASN A 308 3.65 37.55 -4.65
CA ASN A 308 3.87 38.98 -4.83
C ASN A 308 4.63 39.63 -3.66
N ALA A 309 4.92 38.89 -2.59
CA ALA A 309 5.66 39.41 -1.45
C ALA A 309 7.14 39.63 -1.77
N SER A 310 7.83 40.44 -0.94
CA SER A 310 9.25 40.76 -1.13
C SER A 310 10.21 39.59 -0.82
N ILE A 311 9.73 38.57 -0.12
CA ILE A 311 10.46 37.36 0.31
C ILE A 311 9.47 36.16 0.33
N PRO A 312 9.91 34.88 0.38
CA PRO A 312 9.02 33.73 0.15
C PRO A 312 8.20 33.24 1.37
N THR A 313 8.41 33.82 2.55
CA THR A 313 7.80 33.39 3.83
C THR A 313 6.52 34.12 4.28
N PRO A 314 6.16 35.32 3.76
CA PRO A 314 4.90 35.97 4.09
C PRO A 314 3.68 35.12 3.71
N GLN A 315 2.65 35.21 4.54
CA GLN A 315 1.41 34.44 4.39
C GLN A 315 0.61 34.85 3.15
N PRO A 316 -0.20 33.95 2.57
CA PRO A 316 -0.46 32.57 3.02
C PRO A 316 0.59 31.57 2.51
N VAL A 317 1.18 30.82 3.44
CA VAL A 317 2.08 29.70 3.13
C VAL A 317 1.25 28.45 2.88
N LEU A 318 1.33 27.93 1.65
CA LEU A 318 0.58 26.77 1.18
C LEU A 318 1.51 25.80 0.44
N PRO A 319 1.17 24.49 0.36
CA PRO A 319 1.86 23.59 -0.55
C PRO A 319 1.57 23.98 -2.00
N ARG A 320 2.61 24.22 -2.80
CA ARG A 320 2.49 24.63 -4.20
C ARG A 320 3.41 23.78 -5.09
N GLY A 321 2.97 23.52 -6.32
CA GLY A 321 3.82 22.96 -7.37
C GLY A 321 4.95 23.92 -7.72
N MET A 322 6.17 23.39 -7.79
CA MET A 322 7.41 24.11 -8.10
C MET A 322 7.89 23.75 -9.52
N PHE A 323 9.06 24.24 -9.93
CA PHE A 323 9.56 24.00 -11.29
C PHE A 323 9.75 22.53 -11.64
N GLY A 324 10.04 21.66 -10.68
CA GLY A 324 10.09 20.20 -10.88
C GLY A 324 8.73 19.57 -11.21
N ALA A 325 7.62 20.30 -11.07
CA ALA A 325 6.27 19.88 -11.43
C ALA A 325 5.76 20.52 -12.74
N THR A 326 6.59 21.28 -13.46
CA THR A 326 6.15 22.08 -14.61
C THR A 326 6.79 21.60 -15.91
N GLY A 327 6.00 21.51 -16.97
CA GLY A 327 6.47 21.12 -18.30
C GLY A 327 7.19 19.78 -18.30
N ARG A 328 8.33 19.71 -18.99
CA ARG A 328 9.12 18.47 -19.12
C ARG A 328 9.95 18.13 -17.88
N ALA A 329 10.07 19.04 -16.91
CA ALA A 329 10.82 18.75 -15.68
C ALA A 329 10.16 17.62 -14.87
N ALA A 330 8.81 17.60 -14.84
CA ALA A 330 8.03 16.58 -14.15
C ALA A 330 8.28 15.17 -14.70
N SER A 331 8.27 15.03 -16.02
CA SER A 331 8.51 13.75 -16.70
C SER A 331 9.98 13.33 -16.62
N THR A 332 10.92 14.24 -16.90
CA THR A 332 12.37 13.97 -16.90
C THR A 332 12.89 13.54 -15.53
N GLY A 333 12.33 14.08 -14.45
CA GLY A 333 12.71 13.73 -13.07
C GLY A 333 12.02 12.48 -12.51
N SER A 334 11.16 11.80 -13.26
CA SER A 334 10.29 10.71 -12.79
C SER A 334 10.43 9.45 -13.64
N LEU A 335 9.92 8.32 -13.17
CA LEU A 335 10.00 7.03 -13.87
C LEU A 335 8.62 6.37 -14.07
N ASN A 336 8.45 5.71 -15.22
CA ASN A 336 7.40 4.74 -15.48
C ASN A 336 7.98 3.33 -15.26
N PHE A 337 7.62 2.70 -14.16
CA PHE A 337 7.98 1.31 -13.88
C PHE A 337 7.04 0.36 -14.61
N VAL A 338 7.61 -0.55 -15.39
CA VAL A 338 6.87 -1.52 -16.21
C VAL A 338 7.58 -2.89 -16.18
N SER A 339 6.88 -3.96 -16.55
CA SER A 339 7.51 -5.27 -16.74
C SER A 339 8.63 -5.20 -17.80
N PRO A 340 9.71 -5.99 -17.67
CA PRO A 340 10.72 -6.14 -18.72
C PRO A 340 10.11 -6.42 -20.11
N LEU A 341 9.03 -7.22 -20.16
CA LEU A 341 8.31 -7.55 -21.39
C LEU A 341 7.75 -6.33 -22.13
N ALA A 342 7.38 -5.26 -21.41
CA ALA A 342 6.89 -4.04 -22.05
C ALA A 342 8.00 -3.31 -22.83
N ILE A 343 9.22 -3.31 -22.28
CA ILE A 343 10.38 -2.69 -22.93
C ILE A 343 10.82 -3.54 -24.12
N GLU A 344 10.86 -4.87 -23.96
CA GLU A 344 11.17 -5.80 -25.04
C GLU A 344 10.16 -5.72 -26.20
N ASP A 345 8.88 -5.48 -25.91
CA ASP A 345 7.80 -5.27 -26.90
C ASP A 345 7.74 -3.82 -27.46
N SER A 346 8.83 -3.05 -27.25
CA SER A 346 9.00 -1.67 -27.74
C SER A 346 7.89 -0.71 -27.32
N LEU A 347 7.35 -0.87 -26.11
CA LEU A 347 6.35 0.07 -25.56
C LEU A 347 6.87 1.52 -25.49
N PRO A 348 8.13 1.80 -25.07
CA PRO A 348 8.65 3.17 -25.06
C PRO A 348 8.59 3.84 -26.44
N GLU A 349 8.95 3.10 -27.49
CA GLU A 349 8.89 3.56 -28.88
C GLU A 349 7.46 3.67 -29.38
N ARG A 350 6.51 2.87 -28.89
CA ARG A 350 5.11 2.96 -29.31
C ARG A 350 4.37 4.15 -28.68
N LEU A 351 4.69 4.48 -27.43
CA LEU A 351 3.99 5.55 -26.70
C LEU A 351 4.71 6.91 -26.80
N HIS A 352 6.02 6.92 -27.06
CA HIS A 352 6.81 8.15 -27.22
C HIS A 352 6.66 9.16 -26.06
N LEU A 353 6.52 8.67 -24.83
CA LEU A 353 6.34 9.51 -23.64
C LEU A 353 7.66 10.17 -23.23
N HIS A 354 7.56 11.30 -22.52
CA HIS A 354 8.74 12.00 -22.02
C HIS A 354 9.31 11.38 -20.75
N LYS A 355 8.48 10.74 -19.92
CA LYS A 355 8.88 10.09 -18.68
C LYS A 355 9.55 8.75 -19.02
N PRO A 356 10.83 8.55 -18.65
CA PRO A 356 11.56 7.32 -18.93
C PRO A 356 10.84 6.07 -18.42
N PHE A 357 10.92 4.99 -19.21
CA PHE A 357 10.48 3.67 -18.80
C PHE A 357 11.65 2.91 -18.16
N THR A 358 11.39 2.32 -17.01
CA THR A 358 12.36 1.48 -16.28
C THR A 358 11.73 0.13 -15.98
N ALA A 359 12.47 -0.94 -16.25
CA ALA A 359 12.03 -2.29 -15.92
C ALA A 359 11.96 -2.49 -14.41
N THR A 360 10.90 -3.15 -13.93
CA THR A 360 10.89 -3.69 -12.57
C THR A 360 11.87 -4.85 -12.46
N ALA A 361 12.58 -4.93 -11.33
CA ALA A 361 13.32 -6.13 -10.97
C ALA A 361 12.35 -7.28 -10.68
N SER A 362 12.79 -8.52 -10.92
CA SER A 362 11.99 -9.68 -10.55
C SER A 362 11.70 -9.67 -9.05
N THR A 363 10.44 -9.90 -8.71
CA THR A 363 9.98 -10.05 -7.32
C THR A 363 9.87 -11.51 -6.90
N ARG A 364 10.18 -12.44 -7.81
CA ARG A 364 10.13 -13.88 -7.54
C ARG A 364 11.27 -14.27 -6.64
N GLY A 365 10.97 -15.04 -5.59
CA GLY A 365 11.93 -15.41 -4.55
C GLY A 365 12.16 -14.32 -3.49
N VAL A 366 11.51 -13.16 -3.59
CA VAL A 366 11.44 -12.21 -2.46
C VAL A 366 10.53 -12.80 -1.39
N THR A 367 11.01 -12.82 -0.17
CA THR A 367 10.33 -13.41 0.99
C THR A 367 10.14 -12.38 2.10
N LYS A 368 9.47 -12.79 3.17
CA LYS A 368 9.35 -12.00 4.39
C LYS A 368 10.71 -11.62 4.98
N ASP A 369 11.74 -12.46 4.84
CA ASP A 369 13.10 -12.18 5.33
C ASP A 369 13.77 -11.00 4.62
N ASP A 370 13.32 -10.65 3.42
CA ASP A 370 13.84 -9.51 2.65
C ASP A 370 13.24 -8.17 3.11
N MET A 371 12.19 -8.20 3.93
CA MET A 371 11.51 -7.00 4.43
C MET A 371 12.32 -6.35 5.55
N ARG A 372 12.96 -5.23 5.23
CA ARG A 372 13.92 -4.56 6.12
C ARG A 372 13.28 -4.21 7.46
N LEU A 373 13.85 -4.78 8.53
CA LEU A 373 13.44 -4.61 9.93
C LEU A 373 11.99 -5.04 10.22
N ASN A 374 11.35 -5.75 9.28
CA ASN A 374 9.96 -6.17 9.33
C ASN A 374 9.79 -7.58 8.75
N ASP A 375 10.64 -8.49 9.23
CA ASP A 375 10.80 -9.89 8.83
C ASP A 375 10.19 -10.89 9.83
N ALA A 376 9.50 -10.39 10.87
CA ALA A 376 8.93 -11.24 11.90
C ALA A 376 7.79 -12.10 11.35
N ARG A 377 7.69 -13.35 11.84
CA ARG A 377 6.65 -14.33 11.49
C ARG A 377 6.12 -14.97 12.78
N PRO A 378 5.42 -14.21 13.62
CA PRO A 378 4.79 -14.79 14.81
C PRO A 378 3.70 -15.77 14.38
N HIS A 379 3.39 -16.73 15.24
CA HIS A 379 2.19 -17.54 15.08
C HIS A 379 0.97 -16.69 15.42
N VAL A 380 0.01 -16.58 14.50
CA VAL A 380 -1.22 -15.81 14.70
C VAL A 380 -2.39 -16.73 14.51
N GLU A 381 -3.32 -16.72 15.46
CA GLU A 381 -4.57 -17.47 15.41
C GLU A 381 -5.74 -16.52 15.65
N VAL A 382 -6.81 -16.67 14.87
CA VAL A 382 -8.08 -15.97 15.07
C VAL A 382 -9.16 -16.97 15.46
N ASP A 383 -9.74 -16.80 16.64
CA ASP A 383 -10.89 -17.62 17.05
C ASP A 383 -12.11 -17.26 16.17
N PRO A 384 -12.74 -18.24 15.48
CA PRO A 384 -13.75 -17.96 14.46
C PRO A 384 -15.08 -17.46 15.05
N ASP A 385 -15.37 -17.76 16.32
CA ASP A 385 -16.63 -17.39 16.97
C ASP A 385 -16.52 -16.04 17.70
N THR A 386 -15.36 -15.77 18.32
CA THR A 386 -15.13 -14.58 19.15
C THR A 386 -14.28 -13.50 18.47
N PHE A 387 -13.65 -13.84 17.35
CA PHE A 387 -12.63 -13.03 16.65
C PHE A 387 -11.43 -12.67 17.54
N THR A 388 -11.22 -13.39 18.64
CA THR A 388 -10.07 -13.18 19.52
C THR A 388 -8.81 -13.51 18.74
N VAL A 389 -7.90 -12.53 18.64
CA VAL A 389 -6.59 -12.75 18.00
C VAL A 389 -5.57 -13.11 19.05
N ARG A 390 -4.82 -14.19 18.83
CA ARG A 390 -3.67 -14.59 19.63
C ARG A 390 -2.40 -14.42 18.81
N ILE A 391 -1.36 -13.85 19.42
CA ILE A 391 -0.02 -13.74 18.83
C ILE A 391 0.92 -14.54 19.73
N ASP A 392 1.52 -15.61 19.19
CA ASP A 392 2.34 -16.58 19.92
C ASP A 392 1.65 -17.14 21.19
N GLY A 393 0.31 -17.29 21.11
CA GLY A 393 -0.56 -17.78 22.18
C GLY A 393 -1.16 -16.70 23.08
N ASP A 394 -0.59 -15.49 23.10
CA ASP A 394 -1.04 -14.38 23.94
C ASP A 394 -2.22 -13.64 23.28
N PRO A 395 -3.37 -13.48 23.96
CA PRO A 395 -4.51 -12.77 23.41
C PRO A 395 -4.23 -11.26 23.30
N VAL A 396 -4.69 -10.64 22.21
CA VAL A 396 -4.62 -9.20 22.02
C VAL A 396 -5.91 -8.53 22.50
N GLU A 397 -5.80 -7.76 23.58
CA GLU A 397 -6.91 -6.96 24.10
C GLU A 397 -7.00 -5.59 23.39
N PRO A 398 -8.16 -5.19 22.86
CA PRO A 398 -8.34 -3.88 22.24
C PRO A 398 -8.20 -2.72 23.24
N GLU A 399 -7.26 -1.80 22.99
CA GLU A 399 -7.06 -0.59 23.81
C GLU A 399 -7.06 0.69 22.95
N PRO A 400 -8.18 1.08 22.32
CA PRO A 400 -8.22 2.16 21.32
C PRO A 400 -7.69 3.50 21.84
N ALA A 401 -6.84 4.17 21.05
CA ALA A 401 -6.31 5.49 21.40
C ALA A 401 -7.40 6.57 21.37
N ARG A 402 -7.45 7.41 22.41
CA ARG A 402 -8.39 8.53 22.52
C ARG A 402 -7.92 9.82 21.84
N GLU A 403 -6.61 10.01 21.76
CA GLU A 403 -5.97 11.19 21.16
C GLU A 403 -4.72 10.73 20.43
N LEU A 404 -4.41 11.39 19.31
CA LEU A 404 -3.21 11.14 18.53
C LEU A 404 -2.37 12.41 18.38
N PRO A 405 -1.03 12.29 18.33
CA PRO A 405 -0.20 13.36 17.80
C PRO A 405 -0.49 13.53 16.30
N MET A 406 0.12 14.54 15.68
CA MET A 406 0.02 14.72 14.22
C MET A 406 -1.43 14.88 13.73
N ALA A 407 -2.31 15.45 14.57
CA ALA A 407 -3.74 15.63 14.31
C ALA A 407 -4.17 17.09 14.49
N GLN A 408 -5.10 17.39 15.42
CA GLN A 408 -5.75 18.69 15.63
C GLN A 408 -4.81 19.90 15.73
N ARG A 409 -3.57 19.71 16.17
CA ARG A 409 -2.56 20.78 16.26
C ARG A 409 -2.16 21.36 14.89
N TYR A 410 -2.24 20.57 13.83
CA TYR A 410 -1.60 20.87 12.55
C TYR A 410 -2.57 21.12 11.40
N PHE A 411 -3.78 20.59 11.48
CA PHE A 411 -4.77 20.67 10.42
C PHE A 411 -5.83 21.70 10.76
N LEU A 412 -6.22 22.48 9.75
CA LEU A 412 -7.28 23.48 9.89
C LEU A 412 -8.66 22.80 9.97
N PHE A 413 -8.78 21.61 9.39
CA PHE A 413 -9.96 20.76 9.35
C PHE A 413 -9.57 19.31 9.59
#